data_AF-A0A6P7GT48-F1
#
_entry.id   AF-A0A6P7GT48-F1
#
_cell.length_a   1.000
_cell.length_b   1.000
_cell.length_c   1.000
_cell.angle_alpha   90.00
_cell.angle_beta   90.00
_cell.angle_gamma   90.00
#
_symmetry.space_group_name_H-M   'P 1'
#
loop_
_entity.id
_entity.type
_entity.pdbx_description
1 polymer ?
#
loop_
_entity_poly.entity_id
_entity_poly.type
_entity_poly.pdbx_seq_one_letter_code
_entity_poly.pdbx_strand_id
1 'polypeptide(L)'
;MILINSVRMDDDSASLCCCEYYDINYERNHILACCCNCEDLDEAFESLITRQGVTEKNKKGLMMTMKDRFRIPWKGGAKQVAFDAILPIFILPTTLILASISLWWTIFAFTSVIIFLILISSFLIRTLPHTKFFFVWSLTSLIILYVIFEFIVIPFLEILLEENIALSILIFGFLICGFIMKKRTKQLPRLGENELEKGLISKSYYRLVNCSICQVRVPDKDHHCVWFDCCVGKHNQCAFILSLFFAIGALLYSSNLTLTSVCHPFILYKTILLPDDCSEVYKLFELGLSFVSAIYSLVVACLLFILFLQQLLLVSLGITLKDWVRLPLRVKLCLGLTANRPNSKGFIKNWKAVLCWNRYFSSSFSQM
;
A
#
# COMPACT_ATOMS: atom_id res chain seq x y z
N MET A 1 -44.19 21.98 30.11
CA MET A 1 -44.76 22.61 28.91
C MET A 1 -43.61 23.14 28.07
N ILE A 2 -43.18 22.35 27.09
CA ILE A 2 -42.63 22.70 25.76
C ILE A 2 -42.44 21.31 25.12
N LEU A 3 -43.40 20.96 24.25
CA LEU A 3 -43.42 19.75 23.44
C LEU A 3 -42.33 19.90 22.38
N ILE A 4 -41.27 19.09 22.47
CA ILE A 4 -40.42 18.83 21.31
C ILE A 4 -41.20 17.82 20.47
N ASN A 5 -41.82 18.33 19.41
CA ASN A 5 -42.48 17.54 18.39
C ASN A 5 -41.53 16.45 17.89
N SER A 6 -41.91 15.20 18.16
CA SER A 6 -41.44 14.04 17.42
C SER A 6 -41.85 14.22 15.96
N VAL A 7 -40.96 14.80 15.15
CA VAL A 7 -41.07 14.70 13.71
C VAL A 7 -40.91 13.23 13.38
N ARG A 8 -42.03 12.61 12.96
CA ARG A 8 -42.05 11.32 12.26
C ARG A 8 -41.00 11.34 11.17
N MET A 9 -39.98 10.48 11.30
CA MET A 9 -39.16 10.07 10.16
C MET A 9 -39.96 9.02 9.38
N ASP A 10 -41.03 9.45 8.72
CA ASP A 10 -41.73 8.61 7.74
C ASP A 10 -41.14 8.90 6.35
N ASP A 11 -40.42 7.90 5.85
CA ASP A 11 -40.47 7.41 4.47
C ASP A 11 -39.91 8.25 3.31
N ASP A 12 -38.68 8.77 3.42
CA ASP A 12 -37.96 9.36 2.28
C ASP A 12 -36.47 8.95 2.19
N SER A 13 -36.10 7.79 2.71
CA SER A 13 -34.84 7.14 2.28
C SER A 13 -35.05 6.48 0.91
N ALA A 14 -35.43 7.27 -0.10
CA ALA A 14 -35.45 6.81 -1.48
C ALA A 14 -34.06 6.24 -1.78
N SER A 15 -34.02 4.95 -2.14
CA SER A 15 -32.76 4.27 -2.45
C SER A 15 -32.07 5.06 -3.56
N LEU A 16 -30.86 5.56 -3.26
CA LEU A 16 -30.07 6.30 -4.24
C LEU A 16 -29.88 5.43 -5.48
N CYS A 17 -30.23 5.96 -6.66
CA CYS A 17 -29.84 5.33 -7.90
C CYS A 17 -28.32 5.32 -8.01
N CYS A 18 -27.75 4.41 -8.81
CA CYS A 18 -26.31 4.21 -8.86
C CYS A 18 -25.50 5.48 -9.18
N CYS A 19 -26.12 6.45 -9.85
CA CYS A 19 -25.50 7.70 -10.28
C CYS A 19 -25.82 8.91 -9.39
N GLU A 20 -26.52 8.71 -8.28
CA GLU A 20 -26.94 9.78 -7.38
C GLU A 20 -26.16 9.75 -6.08
N TYR A 21 -25.96 10.92 -5.49
CA TYR A 21 -25.23 11.07 -4.25
C TYR A 21 -25.68 12.28 -3.45
N TYR A 22 -25.42 12.26 -2.15
CA TYR A 22 -25.49 13.46 -1.32
C TYR A 22 -24.14 14.17 -1.31
N ASP A 23 -24.16 15.48 -1.55
CA ASP A 23 -22.97 16.34 -1.47
C ASP A 23 -22.66 16.74 -0.02
N ILE A 24 -21.68 17.63 0.17
CA ILE A 24 -21.26 18.13 1.49
C ILE A 24 -22.38 18.97 2.16
N ASN A 25 -23.30 19.54 1.37
CA ASN A 25 -24.44 20.32 1.83
C ASN A 25 -25.69 19.45 2.05
N TYR A 26 -25.57 18.12 1.94
CA TYR A 26 -26.67 17.16 2.02
C TYR A 26 -27.71 17.30 0.90
N GLU A 27 -27.34 17.88 -0.23
CA GLU A 27 -28.20 17.98 -1.41
C GLU A 27 -28.01 16.76 -2.33
N ARG A 28 -29.12 16.25 -2.89
CA ARG A 28 -29.11 15.12 -3.82
C ARG A 28 -28.65 15.60 -5.19
N ASN A 29 -27.48 15.13 -5.61
CA ASN A 29 -26.84 15.46 -6.87
C ASN A 29 -26.62 14.21 -7.74
N HIS A 30 -26.50 14.44 -9.06
CA HIS A 30 -26.23 13.39 -10.05
C HIS A 30 -24.81 13.51 -10.59
N ILE A 31 -24.14 12.38 -10.89
CA ILE A 31 -22.74 12.37 -11.42
C ILE A 31 -22.59 13.29 -12.65
N LEU A 32 -23.58 13.33 -13.55
CA LEU A 32 -23.52 14.16 -14.77
C LEU A 32 -23.63 15.68 -14.51
N ALA A 33 -24.05 16.11 -13.32
CA ALA A 33 -24.02 17.53 -12.94
C ALA A 33 -22.57 18.02 -12.69
N CYS A 34 -21.58 17.11 -12.62
CA CYS A 34 -20.16 17.39 -12.43
C CYS A 34 -19.60 18.41 -13.43
N CYS A 35 -20.05 18.37 -14.69
CA CYS A 35 -19.56 19.22 -15.78
C CYS A 35 -20.29 20.56 -15.93
N CYS A 36 -21.27 20.88 -15.07
CA CYS A 36 -22.18 22.02 -15.29
C CYS A 36 -21.91 23.25 -14.40
N ASN A 37 -20.85 23.28 -13.59
CA ASN A 37 -20.48 24.46 -12.78
C ASN A 37 -18.99 24.44 -12.44
N CYS A 38 -18.12 24.74 -13.41
CA CYS A 38 -16.67 24.57 -13.31
C CYS A 38 -15.87 25.88 -13.25
N GLU A 39 -16.41 26.95 -12.64
CA GLU A 39 -15.70 28.23 -12.46
C GLU A 39 -14.28 28.05 -11.88
N ASP A 40 -14.09 27.19 -10.87
CA ASP A 40 -12.77 26.91 -10.28
C ASP A 40 -11.79 26.18 -11.23
N LEU A 41 -12.31 25.29 -12.09
CA LEU A 41 -11.51 24.53 -13.05
C LEU A 41 -11.14 25.41 -14.24
N ASP A 42 -12.08 26.22 -14.69
CA ASP A 42 -11.91 27.19 -15.77
C ASP A 42 -10.88 28.27 -15.36
N GLU A 43 -10.99 28.82 -14.15
CA GLU A 43 -10.02 29.80 -13.61
C GLU A 43 -8.62 29.20 -13.44
N ALA A 44 -8.53 27.93 -13.02
CA ALA A 44 -7.25 27.22 -12.92
C ALA A 44 -6.63 26.93 -14.29
N PHE A 45 -7.44 26.61 -15.30
CA PHE A 45 -6.98 26.36 -16.66
C PHE A 45 -6.56 27.66 -17.35
N GLU A 46 -7.31 28.75 -17.18
CA GLU A 46 -6.94 30.10 -17.61
C GLU A 46 -5.63 30.57 -16.97
N SER A 47 -5.45 30.34 -15.67
CA SER A 47 -4.21 30.68 -14.97
C SER A 47 -3.00 29.89 -15.52
N LEU A 48 -3.21 28.62 -15.88
CA LEU A 48 -2.18 27.77 -16.49
C LEU A 48 -1.79 28.27 -17.89
N ILE A 49 -2.79 28.68 -18.69
CA ILE A 49 -2.61 29.23 -20.05
C ILE A 49 -1.94 30.60 -20.00
N THR A 50 -2.31 31.46 -19.05
CA THR A 50 -1.78 32.82 -18.89
C THR A 50 -0.42 32.88 -18.18
N ARG A 51 0.17 31.73 -17.79
CA ARG A 51 1.44 31.61 -17.05
C ARG A 51 1.44 32.35 -15.70
N GLN A 52 0.28 32.68 -15.14
CA GLN A 52 0.18 33.19 -13.78
C GLN A 52 0.13 31.99 -12.83
N GLY A 53 1.11 31.89 -11.92
CA GLY A 53 1.20 30.75 -11.01
C GLY A 53 -0.08 30.57 -10.19
N VAL A 54 -0.65 29.37 -10.21
CA VAL A 54 -1.86 29.05 -9.44
C VAL A 54 -1.58 29.21 -7.94
N THR A 55 -2.38 30.02 -7.24
CA THR A 55 -2.22 30.29 -5.80
C THR A 55 -2.53 29.02 -4.98
N GLU A 56 -1.83 28.82 -3.85
CA GLU A 56 -1.98 27.61 -3.01
C GLU A 56 -3.42 27.38 -2.47
N LYS A 57 -4.19 28.47 -2.32
CA LYS A 57 -5.62 28.40 -1.95
C LYS A 57 -6.46 27.79 -3.08
N ASN A 58 -6.23 28.19 -4.33
CA ASN A 58 -6.93 27.69 -5.51
C ASN A 58 -6.55 26.24 -5.81
N LYS A 59 -5.29 25.83 -5.62
CA LYS A 59 -4.89 24.41 -5.76
C LYS A 59 -5.61 23.49 -4.77
N LYS A 60 -5.76 23.92 -3.52
CA LYS A 60 -6.49 23.16 -2.50
C LYS A 60 -7.99 23.14 -2.78
N GLY A 61 -8.56 24.28 -3.20
CA GLY A 61 -9.95 24.38 -3.66
C GLY A 61 -10.24 23.43 -4.82
N LEU A 62 -9.46 23.53 -5.91
CA LEU A 62 -9.56 22.67 -7.08
C LEU A 62 -9.44 21.18 -6.74
N MET A 63 -8.43 20.79 -5.94
CA MET A 63 -8.26 19.40 -5.52
C MET A 63 -9.45 18.91 -4.65
N MET A 64 -10.05 19.79 -3.84
CA MET A 64 -11.23 19.46 -3.05
C MET A 64 -12.48 19.30 -3.93
N THR A 65 -12.68 20.21 -4.89
CA THR A 65 -13.77 20.17 -5.87
C THR A 65 -13.66 18.96 -6.79
N MET A 66 -12.46 18.63 -7.29
CA MET A 66 -12.23 17.42 -8.09
C MET A 66 -12.45 16.13 -7.28
N LYS A 67 -12.02 16.10 -6.01
CA LYS A 67 -12.26 14.94 -5.13
C LYS A 67 -13.73 14.74 -4.80
N ASP A 68 -14.51 15.82 -4.68
CA ASP A 68 -15.93 15.73 -4.40
C ASP A 68 -16.74 15.28 -5.62
N ARG A 69 -16.30 15.67 -6.83
CA ARG A 69 -17.07 15.48 -8.07
C ARG A 69 -16.70 14.22 -8.87
N PHE A 70 -15.53 13.61 -8.66
CA PHE A 70 -15.19 12.34 -9.32
C PHE A 70 -15.80 11.16 -8.55
N ARG A 71 -17.02 10.75 -8.94
CA ARG A 71 -17.75 9.62 -8.33
C ARG A 71 -18.07 8.55 -9.38
N ILE A 72 -17.90 7.27 -9.03
CA ILE A 72 -18.24 6.13 -9.90
C ILE A 72 -19.61 5.58 -9.51
N PRO A 73 -20.46 5.21 -10.48
CA PRO A 73 -21.76 4.67 -10.17
C PRO A 73 -21.67 3.34 -9.43
N TRP A 74 -22.36 3.21 -8.29
CA TRP A 74 -22.32 2.01 -7.45
C TRP A 74 -23.72 1.61 -6.96
N LYS A 75 -23.96 0.33 -6.69
CA LYS A 75 -25.24 -0.11 -6.12
C LYS A 75 -25.45 0.56 -4.75
N GLY A 76 -26.50 1.36 -4.62
CA GLY A 76 -26.81 2.17 -3.42
C GLY A 76 -26.23 3.59 -3.42
N GLY A 77 -25.83 4.13 -4.58
CA GLY A 77 -25.40 5.52 -4.75
C GLY A 77 -23.97 5.66 -5.26
N ALA A 78 -23.67 6.79 -5.90
CA ALA A 78 -22.36 7.07 -6.48
C ALA A 78 -21.31 7.26 -5.38
N LYS A 79 -20.20 6.51 -5.46
CA LYS A 79 -19.12 6.57 -4.47
C LYS A 79 -18.01 7.49 -4.95
N GLN A 80 -17.56 8.40 -4.07
CA GLN A 80 -16.39 9.23 -4.31
C GLN A 80 -15.15 8.36 -4.58
N VAL A 81 -14.48 8.66 -5.68
CA VAL A 81 -13.23 8.02 -6.07
C VAL A 81 -12.13 9.06 -5.99
N ALA A 82 -11.15 8.78 -5.14
CA ALA A 82 -10.01 9.66 -4.98
C ALA A 82 -9.18 9.61 -6.29
N PHE A 83 -9.00 10.76 -6.96
CA PHE A 83 -8.27 10.83 -8.23
C PHE A 83 -6.85 10.21 -8.15
N ASP A 84 -6.19 10.39 -7.00
CA ASP A 84 -4.89 9.80 -6.71
C ASP A 84 -4.92 8.25 -6.67
N ALA A 85 -6.07 7.64 -6.43
CA ALA A 85 -6.25 6.18 -6.49
C ALA A 85 -6.32 5.67 -7.93
N ILE A 86 -6.72 6.50 -8.90
CA ILE A 86 -6.89 6.10 -10.31
C ILE A 86 -5.55 6.12 -11.05
N LEU A 87 -4.68 7.08 -10.73
CA LEU A 87 -3.40 7.27 -11.43
C LEU A 87 -2.56 5.99 -11.57
N PRO A 88 -2.33 5.15 -10.53
CA PRO A 88 -1.56 3.93 -10.68
C PRO A 88 -2.15 2.93 -11.69
N ILE A 89 -3.49 2.89 -11.83
CA ILE A 89 -4.20 1.95 -12.71
C ILE A 89 -3.84 2.20 -14.18
N PHE A 90 -3.52 3.44 -14.55
CA PHE A 90 -3.11 3.79 -15.91
C PHE A 90 -1.59 3.88 -16.06
N ILE A 91 -0.89 4.46 -15.08
CA ILE A 91 0.56 4.69 -15.15
C ILE A 91 1.31 3.36 -15.24
N LEU A 92 0.97 2.37 -14.41
CA LEU A 92 1.66 1.08 -14.38
C LEU A 92 1.56 0.30 -15.69
N PRO A 93 0.36 -0.02 -16.23
CA PRO A 93 0.27 -0.76 -17.47
C PRO A 93 0.91 0.00 -18.64
N THR A 94 0.73 1.32 -18.74
CA THR A 94 1.38 2.13 -19.78
C THR A 94 2.90 2.04 -19.69
N THR A 95 3.47 2.11 -18.49
CA THR A 95 4.91 1.96 -18.28
C THR A 95 5.40 0.60 -18.75
N LEU A 96 4.71 -0.49 -18.39
CA LEU A 96 5.12 -1.84 -18.76
C LEU A 96 5.02 -2.07 -20.28
N ILE A 97 3.97 -1.56 -20.92
CA ILE A 97 3.81 -1.60 -22.38
C ILE A 97 4.92 -0.81 -23.06
N LEU A 98 5.19 0.42 -22.64
CA LEU A 98 6.28 1.22 -23.22
C LEU A 98 7.64 0.54 -23.05
N ALA A 99 7.92 0.02 -21.85
CA ALA A 99 9.15 -0.71 -21.58
C ALA A 99 9.32 -1.93 -22.50
N SER A 100 8.23 -2.66 -22.81
CA SER A 100 8.30 -3.86 -23.66
C SER A 100 8.71 -3.60 -25.12
N ILE A 101 8.85 -2.35 -25.56
CA ILE A 101 9.21 -2.01 -26.95
C ILE A 101 10.70 -2.25 -27.24
N SER A 102 11.59 -1.88 -26.32
CA SER A 102 13.04 -2.08 -26.49
C SER A 102 13.79 -1.92 -25.18
N LEU A 103 15.05 -2.37 -25.15
CA LEU A 103 15.92 -2.20 -23.98
C LEU A 103 16.04 -0.73 -23.53
N TRP A 104 16.18 0.19 -24.48
CA TRP A 104 16.28 1.62 -24.18
C TRP A 104 15.00 2.17 -23.55
N TRP A 105 13.83 1.72 -24.05
CA TRP A 105 12.55 2.07 -23.47
C TRP A 105 12.36 1.47 -22.07
N THR A 106 12.83 0.25 -21.82
CA THR A 106 12.84 -0.34 -20.47
C THR A 106 13.64 0.51 -19.49
N ILE A 107 14.88 0.86 -19.85
CA ILE A 107 15.75 1.68 -19.01
C ILE A 107 15.09 3.04 -18.75
N PHE A 108 14.60 3.70 -19.80
CA PHE A 108 13.95 5.01 -19.69
C PHE A 108 12.68 4.95 -18.83
N ALA A 109 11.80 3.96 -19.05
CA ALA A 109 10.55 3.82 -18.34
C ALA A 109 10.76 3.53 -16.84
N PHE A 110 11.65 2.61 -16.49
CA PHE A 110 11.91 2.26 -15.09
C PHE A 110 12.64 3.36 -14.34
N THR A 111 13.62 4.03 -14.96
CA THR A 111 14.27 5.19 -14.33
C THR A 111 13.29 6.34 -14.13
N SER A 112 12.45 6.62 -15.13
CA SER A 112 11.40 7.65 -15.04
C SER A 112 10.37 7.34 -13.95
N VAL A 113 9.92 6.09 -13.83
CA VAL A 113 8.97 5.68 -12.78
C VAL A 113 9.59 5.78 -11.39
N ILE A 114 10.86 5.42 -11.20
CA ILE A 114 11.53 5.58 -9.90
C ILE A 114 11.58 7.06 -9.50
N ILE A 115 12.02 7.94 -10.42
CA ILE A 115 12.07 9.38 -10.17
C ILE A 115 10.66 9.91 -9.86
N PHE A 116 9.66 9.53 -10.67
CA PHE A 116 8.28 9.91 -10.46
C PHE A 116 7.76 9.48 -9.08
N LEU A 117 8.00 8.23 -8.66
CA LEU A 117 7.58 7.72 -7.35
C LEU A 117 8.26 8.47 -6.19
N ILE A 118 9.53 8.86 -6.33
CA ILE A 118 10.23 9.67 -5.30
C ILE A 118 9.63 11.08 -5.20
N LEU A 119 9.36 11.72 -6.34
CA LEU A 119 8.77 13.06 -6.37
C LEU A 119 7.34 13.06 -5.84
N ILE A 120 6.52 12.11 -6.32
CA ILE A 120 5.11 12.01 -5.95
C ILE A 120 4.95 11.58 -4.49
N SER A 121 5.82 10.71 -3.95
CA SER A 121 5.77 10.34 -2.54
C SER A 121 6.07 11.51 -1.62
N SER A 122 7.10 12.29 -1.95
CA SER A 122 7.40 13.52 -1.22
C SER A 122 6.25 14.53 -1.28
N PHE A 123 5.62 14.69 -2.44
CA PHE A 123 4.50 15.61 -2.64
C PHE A 123 3.20 15.13 -1.96
N LEU A 124 2.77 13.90 -2.21
CA LEU A 124 1.52 13.34 -1.71
C LEU A 124 1.55 13.16 -0.19
N ILE A 125 2.66 12.69 0.39
CA ILE A 125 2.73 12.50 1.86
C ILE A 125 2.64 13.85 2.58
N ARG A 126 3.15 14.94 1.97
CA ARG A 126 3.07 16.30 2.54
C ARG A 126 1.72 16.96 2.32
N THR A 127 1.09 16.75 1.16
CA THR A 127 -0.09 17.49 0.73
C THR A 127 -1.40 16.76 1.01
N LEU A 128 -1.41 15.43 0.87
CA LEU A 128 -2.57 14.55 0.95
C LEU A 128 -2.28 13.37 1.90
N PRO A 129 -2.39 13.56 3.22
CA PRO A 129 -2.00 12.53 4.20
C PRO A 129 -2.81 11.24 4.08
N HIS A 130 -4.04 11.30 3.54
CA HIS A 130 -4.94 10.14 3.35
C HIS A 130 -4.95 9.61 1.90
N THR A 131 -3.84 9.73 1.17
CA THR A 131 -3.76 9.24 -0.22
C THR A 131 -3.87 7.72 -0.29
N LYS A 132 -4.60 7.23 -1.30
CA LYS A 132 -4.70 5.79 -1.61
C LYS A 132 -3.77 5.35 -2.73
N PHE A 133 -3.01 6.29 -3.31
CA PHE A 133 -2.11 6.07 -4.44
C PHE A 133 -1.20 4.85 -4.25
N PHE A 134 -0.48 4.78 -3.12
CA PHE A 134 0.49 3.69 -2.86
C PHE A 134 -0.19 2.33 -2.71
N PHE A 135 -1.31 2.27 -2.00
CA PHE A 135 -2.08 1.04 -1.85
C PHE A 135 -2.62 0.55 -3.19
N VAL A 136 -3.18 1.46 -4.01
CA VAL A 136 -3.68 1.08 -5.34
C VAL A 136 -2.54 0.73 -6.29
N TRP A 137 -1.37 1.37 -6.17
CA TRP A 137 -0.16 0.96 -6.91
C TRP A 137 0.23 -0.49 -6.60
N SER A 138 0.25 -0.87 -5.32
CA SER A 138 0.53 -2.25 -4.91
C SER A 138 -0.53 -3.23 -5.43
N LEU A 139 -1.82 -2.89 -5.33
CA LEU A 139 -2.90 -3.75 -5.81
C LEU A 139 -2.87 -3.91 -7.33
N THR A 140 -2.68 -2.81 -8.07
CA THR A 140 -2.56 -2.81 -9.53
C THR A 140 -1.35 -3.63 -9.98
N SER A 141 -0.21 -3.47 -9.30
CA SER A 141 1.00 -4.27 -9.57
C SER A 141 0.73 -5.76 -9.40
N LEU A 142 0.09 -6.15 -8.29
CA LEU A 142 -0.26 -7.55 -8.04
C LEU A 142 -1.15 -8.12 -9.15
N ILE A 143 -2.22 -7.40 -9.52
CA ILE A 143 -3.18 -7.85 -10.53
C ILE A 143 -2.50 -7.96 -11.90
N ILE A 144 -1.75 -6.94 -12.33
CA ILE A 144 -1.09 -6.95 -13.64
C ILE A 144 -0.05 -8.07 -13.72
N LEU A 145 0.79 -8.22 -12.69
CA LEU A 145 1.80 -9.29 -12.67
C LEU A 145 1.15 -10.68 -12.71
N TYR A 146 0.07 -10.88 -11.95
CA TYR A 146 -0.68 -12.14 -11.98
C TYR A 146 -1.31 -12.40 -13.36
N VAL A 147 -1.93 -11.39 -13.97
CA VAL A 147 -2.53 -11.52 -15.31
C VAL A 147 -1.48 -11.80 -16.39
N ILE A 148 -0.35 -11.09 -16.38
CA ILE A 148 0.76 -11.37 -17.31
C ILE A 148 1.27 -12.79 -17.11
N PHE A 149 1.44 -13.22 -15.85
CA PHE A 149 1.91 -14.56 -15.56
C PHE A 149 0.93 -15.64 -16.07
N GLU A 150 -0.35 -15.54 -15.73
CA GLU A 150 -1.35 -16.56 -16.09
C GLU A 150 -1.70 -16.59 -17.58
N PHE A 151 -1.79 -15.43 -18.24
CA PHE A 151 -2.28 -15.36 -19.62
C PHE A 151 -1.17 -15.25 -20.67
N ILE A 152 0.05 -14.90 -20.28
CA ILE A 152 1.18 -14.77 -21.21
C ILE A 152 2.26 -15.78 -20.85
N VAL A 153 2.75 -15.79 -19.60
CA VAL A 153 3.88 -16.66 -19.22
C VAL A 153 3.45 -18.13 -19.27
N ILE A 154 2.36 -18.53 -18.61
CA ILE A 154 1.95 -19.95 -18.56
C ILE A 154 1.66 -20.53 -19.96
N PRO A 155 0.85 -19.90 -20.83
CA PRO A 155 0.51 -20.50 -22.12
C PRO A 155 1.67 -20.50 -23.11
N PHE A 156 2.59 -19.53 -23.00
CA PHE A 156 3.67 -19.34 -23.96
C PHE A 156 4.95 -20.09 -23.57
N LEU A 157 5.13 -20.41 -22.29
CA LEU A 157 6.43 -20.83 -21.73
C LEU A 157 6.39 -22.19 -21.00
N GLU A 158 5.34 -22.98 -21.20
CA GLU A 158 5.20 -24.37 -20.71
C GLU A 158 5.51 -24.56 -19.21
N ILE A 159 5.09 -23.61 -18.37
CA ILE A 159 5.28 -23.68 -16.91
C ILE A 159 4.53 -24.90 -16.33
N LEU A 160 5.19 -25.67 -15.45
CA LEU A 160 4.58 -26.84 -14.84
C LEU A 160 3.47 -26.46 -13.86
N LEU A 161 2.45 -27.32 -13.74
CA LEU A 161 1.35 -27.13 -12.80
C LEU A 161 1.84 -26.97 -11.34
N GLU A 162 2.85 -27.75 -10.95
CA GLU A 162 3.42 -27.69 -9.60
C GLU A 162 4.06 -26.33 -9.30
N GLU A 163 4.73 -25.72 -10.30
CA GLU A 163 5.35 -24.40 -10.18
C GLU A 163 4.28 -23.32 -10.04
N ASN A 164 3.19 -23.41 -10.82
CA ASN A 164 2.08 -22.47 -10.69
C ASN A 164 1.37 -22.60 -9.32
N ILE A 165 1.19 -23.82 -8.81
CA ILE A 165 0.62 -24.05 -7.48
C ILE A 165 1.53 -23.44 -6.40
N ALA A 166 2.84 -23.63 -6.49
CA ALA A 166 3.80 -23.05 -5.55
C ALA A 166 3.75 -21.52 -5.54
N LEU A 167 3.70 -20.89 -6.72
CA LEU A 167 3.55 -19.44 -6.84
C LEU A 167 2.22 -18.96 -6.25
N SER A 168 1.12 -19.65 -6.55
CA SER A 168 -0.21 -19.34 -6.03
C SER A 168 -0.24 -19.37 -4.51
N ILE A 169 0.38 -20.37 -3.87
CA ILE A 169 0.48 -20.46 -2.40
C ILE A 169 1.19 -19.24 -1.82
N LEU A 170 2.28 -18.77 -2.44
CA LEU A 170 3.00 -17.58 -2.00
C LEU A 170 2.12 -16.32 -2.10
N ILE A 171 1.40 -16.14 -3.21
CA ILE A 171 0.48 -15.03 -3.42
C ILE A 171 -0.67 -15.06 -2.39
N PHE A 172 -1.29 -16.21 -2.17
CA PHE A 172 -2.34 -16.35 -1.15
C PHE A 172 -1.80 -16.10 0.26
N GLY A 173 -0.60 -16.55 0.58
CA GLY A 173 0.07 -16.26 1.84
C GLY A 173 0.25 -14.75 2.06
N PHE A 174 0.66 -14.01 1.03
CA PHE A 174 0.75 -12.54 1.06
C PHE A 174 -0.63 -11.89 1.32
N LEU A 175 -1.66 -12.29 0.57
CA LEU A 175 -3.02 -11.76 0.69
C LEU A 175 -3.64 -12.02 2.07
N ILE A 176 -3.49 -13.25 2.59
CA ILE A 176 -3.98 -13.63 3.93
C ILE A 176 -3.28 -12.78 5.00
N CYS A 177 -1.96 -12.63 4.92
CA CYS A 177 -1.21 -11.80 5.86
C CYS A 177 -1.68 -10.33 5.82
N GLY A 178 -1.84 -9.76 4.63
CA GLY A 178 -2.37 -8.40 4.45
C GLY A 178 -3.80 -8.24 4.99
N PHE A 179 -4.66 -9.23 4.77
CA PHE A 179 -6.01 -9.25 5.33
C PHE A 179 -5.99 -9.31 6.87
N ILE A 180 -5.16 -10.17 7.46
CA ILE A 180 -4.98 -10.26 8.92
C ILE A 180 -4.51 -8.91 9.48
N MET A 181 -3.57 -8.23 8.81
CA MET A 181 -3.12 -6.89 9.24
C MET A 181 -4.28 -5.91 9.33
N LYS A 182 -5.06 -5.78 8.24
CA LYS A 182 -6.23 -4.88 8.18
C LYS A 182 -7.29 -5.25 9.20
N LYS A 183 -7.58 -6.55 9.35
CA LYS A 183 -8.57 -7.06 10.32
C LYS A 183 -8.18 -6.65 11.75
N ARG A 184 -6.92 -6.85 12.14
CA ARG A 184 -6.43 -6.49 13.48
C ARG A 184 -6.43 -4.98 13.72
N THR A 185 -6.11 -4.17 12.71
CA THR A 185 -6.19 -2.71 12.83
C THR A 185 -7.63 -2.23 13.05
N LYS A 186 -8.61 -2.80 12.33
CA LYS A 186 -10.05 -2.48 12.50
C LYS A 186 -10.60 -2.88 13.87
N GLN A 187 -9.97 -3.81 14.57
CA GLN A 187 -10.39 -4.25 15.90
C GLN A 187 -9.91 -3.31 17.03
N LEU A 188 -8.92 -2.44 16.79
CA LEU A 188 -8.37 -1.52 17.78
C LEU A 188 -9.38 -0.51 18.40
N PRO A 189 -10.29 0.14 17.64
CA PRO A 189 -11.26 1.07 18.23
C PRO A 189 -12.19 0.43 19.27
N ARG A 190 -12.57 -0.84 19.08
CA ARG A 190 -13.44 -1.59 20.01
C ARG A 190 -12.77 -1.90 21.35
N LEU A 191 -11.44 -1.83 21.42
CA LEU A 191 -10.71 -1.97 22.69
C LEU A 191 -10.71 -0.68 23.51
N GLY A 192 -11.00 0.48 22.91
CA GLY A 192 -10.92 1.79 23.54
C GLY A 192 -12.22 2.29 24.19
N GLU A 193 -13.39 1.84 23.71
CA GLU A 193 -14.69 2.29 24.23
C GLU A 193 -15.08 1.60 25.55
N ASN A 194 -14.64 0.37 25.79
CA ASN A 194 -14.88 -0.34 27.07
C ASN A 194 -13.92 0.09 28.20
N GLU A 195 -12.90 0.89 27.92
CA GLU A 195 -11.76 1.12 28.82
C GLU A 195 -11.48 2.62 29.10
N LEU A 196 -12.36 3.52 28.64
CA LEU A 196 -12.26 4.97 28.96
C LEU A 196 -12.44 5.25 30.47
N GLU A 197 -12.88 4.25 31.24
CA GLU A 197 -12.98 4.30 32.70
C GLU A 197 -11.65 4.01 33.42
N LYS A 198 -10.61 3.49 32.73
CA LYS A 198 -9.29 3.13 33.33
C LYS A 198 -8.13 4.03 32.90
N GLY A 199 -8.39 5.33 32.77
CA GLY A 199 -7.48 6.34 32.18
C GLY A 199 -6.06 6.47 32.77
N LEU A 200 -5.74 5.84 33.90
CA LEU A 200 -4.41 5.84 34.51
C LEU A 200 -3.56 4.58 34.20
N ILE A 201 -4.17 3.44 33.90
CA ILE A 201 -3.48 2.15 33.72
C ILE A 201 -2.91 2.01 32.29
N SER A 202 -3.60 2.61 31.31
CA SER A 202 -3.25 2.61 29.89
C SER A 202 -1.83 3.12 29.58
N LYS A 203 -1.38 4.19 30.27
CA LYS A 203 -0.05 4.78 30.05
C LYS A 203 1.11 3.91 30.55
N SER A 204 0.86 3.01 31.50
CA SER A 204 1.91 2.21 32.15
C SER A 204 2.34 1.01 31.31
N TYR A 205 1.40 0.36 30.62
CA TYR A 205 1.67 -0.93 29.97
C TYR A 205 1.98 -0.83 28.46
N TYR A 206 1.42 0.15 27.76
CA TYR A 206 1.59 0.31 26.30
C TYR A 206 1.81 1.77 25.90
N ARG A 207 2.65 1.98 24.88
CA ARG A 207 2.90 3.32 24.35
C ARG A 207 1.85 3.65 23.30
N LEU A 208 0.83 4.43 23.68
CA LEU A 208 -0.13 4.99 22.73
C LEU A 208 0.52 6.11 21.90
N VAL A 209 0.50 5.98 20.58
CA VAL A 209 1.00 7.00 19.66
C VAL A 209 -0.11 7.38 18.69
N ASN A 210 -0.38 8.68 18.57
CA ASN A 210 -1.34 9.17 17.58
C ASN A 210 -0.82 8.97 16.16
N CYS A 211 -1.69 8.55 15.25
CA CYS A 211 -1.41 8.52 13.82
C CYS A 211 -2.13 9.68 13.13
N SER A 212 -1.39 10.66 12.61
CA SER A 212 -1.97 11.78 11.84
C SER A 212 -2.63 11.34 10.54
N ILE A 213 -2.29 10.17 10.00
CA ILE A 213 -2.91 9.62 8.78
C ILE A 213 -4.17 8.81 9.09
N CYS A 214 -4.24 8.12 10.23
CA CYS A 214 -5.46 7.36 10.55
C CYS A 214 -6.39 8.11 11.52
N GLN A 215 -5.92 9.22 12.11
CA GLN A 215 -6.59 9.98 13.17
C GLN A 215 -7.03 9.10 14.36
N VAL A 216 -6.24 8.06 14.67
CA VAL A 216 -6.46 7.15 15.80
C VAL A 216 -5.20 6.97 16.63
N ARG A 217 -5.39 6.62 17.91
CA ARG A 217 -4.30 6.22 18.82
C ARG A 217 -3.99 4.74 18.62
N VAL A 218 -2.73 4.42 18.31
CA VAL A 218 -2.28 3.05 18.05
C VAL A 218 -1.32 2.61 19.17
N PRO A 219 -1.56 1.45 19.82
CA PRO A 219 -0.68 0.92 20.86
C PRO A 219 0.61 0.37 20.25
N ASP A 220 1.74 0.74 20.84
CA ASP A 220 3.09 0.35 20.40
C ASP A 220 3.25 0.49 18.89
N LYS A 221 2.80 1.63 18.36
CA LYS A 221 2.84 1.97 16.94
C LYS A 221 4.28 1.99 16.45
N ASP A 222 4.54 1.27 15.37
CA ASP A 222 5.82 1.32 14.66
C ASP A 222 5.76 2.42 13.58
N HIS A 223 4.90 2.26 12.58
CA HIS A 223 4.70 3.22 11.51
C HIS A 223 3.29 3.11 10.90
N HIS A 224 2.95 4.04 10.01
CA HIS A 224 1.81 3.87 9.11
C HIS A 224 2.34 3.42 7.76
N CYS A 225 1.91 2.26 7.28
CA CYS A 225 2.35 1.73 6.00
C CYS A 225 1.39 2.18 4.91
N VAL A 226 1.85 3.10 4.05
CA VAL A 226 1.05 3.64 2.93
C VAL A 226 0.72 2.58 1.87
N TRP A 227 1.59 1.58 1.71
CA TRP A 227 1.41 0.48 0.75
C TRP A 227 0.35 -0.53 1.17
N PHE A 228 0.11 -0.67 2.47
CA PHE A 228 -1.01 -1.44 3.02
C PHE A 228 -2.17 -0.53 3.45
N ASP A 229 -2.03 0.80 3.43
CA ASP A 229 -3.01 1.76 3.96
C ASP A 229 -3.48 1.40 5.39
N CYS A 230 -2.56 1.04 6.28
CA CYS A 230 -2.88 0.77 7.68
C CYS A 230 -1.70 0.99 8.63
N CYS A 231 -2.01 1.22 9.91
CA CYS A 231 -0.97 1.29 10.94
C CYS A 231 -0.39 -0.09 11.25
N VAL A 232 0.93 -0.15 11.32
CA VAL A 232 1.70 -1.29 11.80
C VAL A 232 2.13 -1.00 13.25
N GLY A 233 1.85 -1.93 14.14
CA GLY A 233 2.32 -1.94 15.53
C GLY A 233 2.34 -3.37 16.04
N LYS A 234 2.69 -3.59 17.30
CA LYS A 234 2.89 -4.96 17.82
C LYS A 234 1.69 -5.91 17.60
N HIS A 235 0.46 -5.37 17.61
CA HIS A 235 -0.77 -6.13 17.34
C HIS A 235 -0.79 -6.84 15.98
N ASN A 236 -0.18 -6.28 14.93
CA ASN A 236 -0.18 -6.83 13.57
C ASN A 236 1.21 -6.97 12.93
N GLN A 237 2.29 -6.63 13.66
CA GLN A 237 3.65 -6.64 13.14
C GLN A 237 4.13 -8.01 12.63
N CYS A 238 3.72 -9.11 13.28
CA CYS A 238 4.02 -10.46 12.78
C CYS A 238 3.40 -10.72 11.40
N ALA A 239 2.15 -10.32 11.19
CA ALA A 239 1.48 -10.45 9.90
C ALA A 239 2.15 -9.56 8.84
N PHE A 240 2.63 -8.38 9.22
CA PHE A 240 3.42 -7.52 8.32
C PHE A 240 4.72 -8.18 7.88
N ILE A 241 5.51 -8.74 8.80
CA ILE A 241 6.77 -9.43 8.47
C ILE A 241 6.50 -10.65 7.58
N LEU A 242 5.47 -11.44 7.88
CA LEU A 242 5.07 -12.58 7.04
C LEU A 242 4.61 -12.14 5.65
N SER A 243 3.87 -11.03 5.55
CA SER A 243 3.46 -10.50 4.25
C SER A 243 4.68 -10.13 3.38
N LEU A 244 5.73 -9.54 3.98
CA LEU A 244 6.97 -9.24 3.27
C LEU A 244 7.66 -10.52 2.79
N PHE A 245 7.75 -11.54 3.65
CA PHE A 245 8.34 -12.84 3.29
C PHE A 245 7.61 -13.48 2.09
N PHE A 246 6.29 -13.59 2.15
CA PHE A 246 5.50 -14.18 1.06
C PHE A 246 5.57 -13.36 -0.22
N ALA A 247 5.54 -12.02 -0.13
CA ALA A 247 5.66 -11.16 -1.31
C ALA A 247 7.04 -11.29 -1.98
N ILE A 248 8.12 -11.28 -1.20
CA ILE A 248 9.49 -11.47 -1.72
C ILE A 248 9.59 -12.85 -2.41
N GLY A 249 9.11 -13.90 -1.75
CA GLY A 249 9.09 -15.25 -2.34
C GLY A 249 8.34 -15.28 -3.67
N ALA A 250 7.12 -14.75 -3.72
CA ALA A 250 6.32 -14.73 -4.94
C ALA A 250 7.01 -13.96 -6.08
N LEU A 251 7.58 -12.78 -5.79
CA LEU A 251 8.23 -11.94 -6.80
C LEU A 251 9.54 -12.54 -7.32
N LEU A 252 10.36 -13.10 -6.43
CA LEU A 252 11.61 -13.76 -6.84
C LEU A 252 11.31 -15.04 -7.64
N TYR A 253 10.35 -15.84 -7.19
CA TYR A 253 10.00 -17.09 -7.83
C TYR A 253 9.36 -16.89 -9.20
N SER A 254 8.36 -16.00 -9.30
CA SER A 254 7.75 -15.64 -10.60
C SER A 254 8.76 -15.05 -11.57
N SER A 255 9.67 -14.18 -11.10
CA SER A 255 10.71 -13.61 -11.95
C SER A 255 11.70 -14.66 -12.43
N ASN A 256 12.14 -15.58 -11.57
CA ASN A 256 13.02 -16.67 -11.96
C ASN A 256 12.36 -17.54 -13.04
N LEU A 257 11.14 -18.05 -12.81
CA LEU A 257 10.40 -18.84 -13.79
C LEU A 257 10.23 -18.11 -15.13
N THR A 258 9.89 -16.82 -15.08
CA THR A 258 9.70 -16.02 -16.30
C THR A 258 11.02 -15.85 -17.04
N LEU A 259 12.10 -15.43 -16.36
CA LEU A 259 13.39 -15.17 -16.98
C LEU A 259 14.05 -16.43 -17.53
N THR A 260 13.96 -17.56 -16.83
CA THR A 260 14.52 -18.84 -17.32
C THR A 260 13.77 -19.40 -18.52
N SER A 261 12.57 -18.86 -18.80
CA SER A 261 11.76 -19.28 -19.93
C SER A 261 11.86 -18.33 -21.12
N VAL A 262 11.97 -17.01 -20.89
CA VAL A 262 12.12 -16.03 -22.00
C VAL A 262 13.57 -15.78 -22.42
N CYS A 263 14.52 -16.02 -21.53
CA CYS A 263 15.95 -15.94 -21.83
C CYS A 263 16.53 -17.35 -21.99
N HIS A 264 17.68 -17.47 -22.65
CA HIS A 264 18.42 -18.74 -22.70
C HIS A 264 18.88 -19.12 -21.27
N PRO A 265 18.44 -20.25 -20.69
CA PRO A 265 18.79 -20.62 -19.33
C PRO A 265 20.10 -21.42 -19.27
N PHE A 266 20.78 -21.37 -18.13
CA PHE A 266 21.85 -22.30 -17.77
C PHE A 266 21.54 -23.00 -16.45
N ILE A 267 22.06 -24.21 -16.27
CA ILE A 267 21.91 -24.97 -15.04
C ILE A 267 22.97 -24.49 -14.04
N LEU A 268 22.55 -23.83 -12.96
CA LEU A 268 23.44 -23.44 -11.87
C LEU A 268 23.75 -24.65 -10.97
N TYR A 269 22.73 -25.37 -10.52
CA TYR A 269 22.88 -26.53 -9.65
C TYR A 269 21.66 -27.44 -9.72
N LYS A 270 21.86 -28.69 -10.16
CA LYS A 270 20.80 -29.70 -10.34
C LYS A 270 19.61 -29.15 -11.15
N THR A 271 18.51 -28.81 -10.48
CA THR A 271 17.27 -28.31 -11.08
C THR A 271 17.14 -26.78 -11.04
N ILE A 272 18.15 -26.06 -10.51
CA ILE A 272 18.12 -24.59 -10.42
C ILE A 272 18.64 -24.00 -11.73
N LEU A 273 17.74 -23.34 -12.44
CA LEU A 273 18.02 -22.60 -13.68
C LEU A 273 18.20 -21.11 -13.41
N LEU A 274 19.11 -20.48 -14.15
CA LEU A 274 19.29 -19.03 -14.17
C LEU A 274 19.33 -18.52 -15.62
N PRO A 275 18.87 -17.28 -15.88
CA PRO A 275 18.94 -16.68 -17.20
C PRO A 275 20.40 -16.30 -17.56
N ASP A 276 20.80 -16.57 -18.81
CA ASP A 276 22.12 -16.23 -19.38
C ASP A 276 21.99 -15.13 -20.44
N ASP A 277 21.28 -15.42 -21.54
CA ASP A 277 21.14 -14.50 -22.68
C ASP A 277 19.68 -14.10 -22.93
N CYS A 278 19.43 -12.79 -22.89
CA CYS A 278 18.12 -12.18 -23.11
C CYS A 278 18.08 -11.28 -24.36
N SER A 279 18.99 -11.45 -25.32
CA SER A 279 19.11 -10.56 -26.49
C SER A 279 17.86 -10.52 -27.38
N GLU A 280 17.07 -11.59 -27.35
CA GLU A 280 15.97 -11.85 -28.28
C GLU A 280 14.59 -11.49 -27.71
N VAL A 281 14.53 -11.08 -26.43
CA VAL A 281 13.26 -10.88 -25.70
C VAL A 281 12.37 -9.78 -26.31
N TYR A 282 12.94 -8.84 -27.07
CA TYR A 282 12.19 -7.73 -27.69
C TYR A 282 11.71 -8.05 -29.12
N LYS A 283 11.91 -9.27 -29.63
CA LYS A 283 11.44 -9.65 -30.99
C LYS A 283 9.93 -9.83 -31.07
N LEU A 284 9.31 -10.24 -29.97
CA LEU A 284 7.86 -10.39 -29.82
C LEU A 284 7.39 -9.57 -28.62
N PHE A 285 6.21 -8.97 -28.75
CA PHE A 285 5.66 -8.11 -27.69
C PHE A 285 5.41 -8.89 -26.40
N GLU A 286 4.93 -10.14 -26.51
CA GLU A 286 4.63 -11.04 -25.39
C GLU A 286 5.90 -11.40 -24.60
N LEU A 287 7.00 -11.67 -25.30
CA LEU A 287 8.31 -11.94 -24.69
C LEU A 287 8.85 -10.68 -24.00
N GLY A 288 8.72 -9.51 -24.66
CA GLY A 288 9.18 -8.24 -24.12
C GLY A 288 8.41 -7.85 -22.87
N LEU A 289 7.08 -8.03 -22.89
CA LEU A 289 6.21 -7.75 -21.75
C LEU A 289 6.50 -8.71 -20.58
N SER A 290 6.70 -9.99 -20.86
CA SER A 290 7.10 -11.00 -19.86
C SER A 290 8.44 -10.65 -19.23
N PHE A 291 9.46 -10.34 -20.05
CA PHE A 291 10.78 -9.93 -19.59
C PHE A 291 10.72 -8.70 -18.68
N VAL A 292 10.07 -7.62 -19.14
CA VAL A 292 9.93 -6.38 -18.37
C VAL A 292 9.17 -6.62 -17.06
N SER A 293 8.12 -7.43 -17.07
CA SER A 293 7.37 -7.78 -15.85
C SER A 293 8.25 -8.52 -14.82
N ALA A 294 9.14 -9.40 -15.29
CA ALA A 294 10.08 -10.13 -14.43
C ALA A 294 11.15 -9.20 -13.84
N ILE A 295 11.67 -8.24 -14.60
CA ILE A 295 12.59 -7.21 -14.09
C ILE A 295 11.88 -6.30 -13.07
N TYR A 296 10.64 -5.88 -13.35
CA TYR A 296 9.84 -5.13 -12.40
C TYR A 296 9.67 -5.89 -11.08
N SER A 297 9.35 -7.19 -11.15
CA SER A 297 9.26 -8.06 -9.97
C SER A 297 10.57 -8.13 -9.18
N LEU A 298 11.74 -8.22 -9.84
CA LEU A 298 13.04 -8.19 -9.15
C LEU A 298 13.30 -6.87 -8.44
N VAL A 299 13.03 -5.75 -9.11
CA VAL A 299 13.22 -4.42 -8.52
C VAL A 299 12.36 -4.28 -7.26
N VAL A 300 11.08 -4.68 -7.33
CA VAL A 300 10.19 -4.66 -6.17
C VAL A 300 10.67 -5.63 -5.09
N ALA A 301 11.10 -6.85 -5.46
CA ALA A 301 11.63 -7.83 -4.52
C ALA A 301 12.86 -7.30 -3.76
N CYS A 302 13.79 -6.63 -4.43
CA CYS A 302 14.95 -5.99 -3.80
C CYS A 302 14.54 -4.93 -2.78
N LEU A 303 13.58 -4.06 -3.13
CA LEU A 303 13.06 -3.04 -2.21
C LEU A 303 12.38 -3.68 -0.99
N LEU A 304 11.55 -4.70 -1.20
CA LEU A 304 10.88 -5.42 -0.11
C LEU A 304 11.88 -6.20 0.76
N PHE A 305 12.94 -6.75 0.18
CA PHE A 305 13.99 -7.46 0.92
C PHE A 305 14.74 -6.52 1.87
N ILE A 306 15.06 -5.30 1.42
CA ILE A 306 15.66 -4.27 2.28
C ILE A 306 14.71 -3.95 3.46
N LEU A 307 13.41 -3.75 3.19
CA LEU A 307 12.41 -3.51 4.22
C LEU A 307 12.26 -4.69 5.18
N PHE A 308 12.31 -5.93 4.68
CA PHE A 308 12.24 -7.14 5.47
C PHE A 308 13.42 -7.23 6.43
N LEU A 309 14.66 -7.09 5.94
CA LEU A 309 15.86 -7.06 6.78
C LEU A 309 15.81 -5.95 7.82
N GLN A 310 15.33 -4.76 7.45
CA GLN A 310 15.14 -3.67 8.39
C GLN A 310 14.16 -4.05 9.51
N GLN A 311 13.02 -4.67 9.19
CA GLN A 311 12.05 -5.09 10.19
C GLN A 311 12.58 -6.19 11.11
N LEU A 312 13.31 -7.18 10.57
CA LEU A 312 13.98 -8.19 11.39
C LEU A 312 14.95 -7.55 12.39
N LEU A 313 15.74 -6.56 11.95
CA LEU A 313 16.67 -5.83 12.80
C LEU A 313 15.94 -5.03 13.88
N LEU A 314 14.93 -4.23 13.49
CA LEU A 314 14.16 -3.38 14.40
C LEU A 314 13.46 -4.18 15.50
N VAL A 315 12.82 -5.31 15.15
CA VAL A 315 12.21 -6.22 16.13
C VAL A 315 13.27 -6.81 17.05
N SER A 316 14.38 -7.29 16.48
CA SER A 316 15.47 -7.89 17.27
C SER A 316 16.02 -6.92 18.32
N LEU A 317 16.19 -5.64 17.95
CA LEU A 317 16.68 -4.60 18.83
C LEU A 317 15.60 -4.02 19.76
N GLY A 318 14.32 -4.19 19.45
CA GLY A 318 13.22 -3.56 20.18
C GLY A 318 13.13 -2.04 19.94
N ILE A 319 13.45 -1.61 18.71
CA ILE A 319 13.45 -0.19 18.29
C ILE A 319 12.32 0.00 17.27
N THR A 320 11.56 1.10 17.36
CA THR A 320 10.56 1.44 16.33
C THR A 320 11.21 2.16 15.14
N LEU A 321 10.60 2.11 13.96
CA LEU A 321 11.07 2.81 12.77
C LEU A 321 11.21 4.33 13.02
N LYS A 322 10.29 4.92 13.78
CA LYS A 322 10.34 6.33 14.17
C LYS A 322 11.59 6.66 14.99
N ASP A 323 11.95 5.78 15.92
CA ASP A 323 13.14 5.95 16.76
C ASP A 323 14.41 5.69 15.93
N TRP A 324 14.40 4.71 15.03
CA TRP A 324 15.51 4.40 14.12
C TRP A 324 15.89 5.56 13.20
N VAL A 325 14.91 6.22 12.58
CA VAL A 325 15.16 7.33 11.65
C VAL A 325 15.89 8.48 12.36
N ARG A 326 15.66 8.68 13.66
CA ARG A 326 16.30 9.70 14.50
C ARG A 326 17.72 9.36 14.94
N LEU A 327 18.17 8.12 14.76
CA LEU A 327 19.53 7.72 15.13
C LEU A 327 20.58 8.38 14.22
N PRO A 328 21.76 8.75 14.77
CA PRO A 328 22.86 9.28 13.97
C PRO A 328 23.40 8.22 13.02
N LEU A 329 24.00 8.66 11.90
CA LEU A 329 24.49 7.77 10.84
C LEU A 329 25.48 6.72 11.36
N ARG A 330 26.39 7.09 12.26
CA ARG A 330 27.37 6.16 12.87
C ARG A 330 26.71 4.97 13.58
N VAL A 331 25.61 5.23 14.29
CA VAL A 331 24.85 4.17 14.99
C VAL A 331 24.10 3.29 13.98
N LYS A 332 23.58 3.87 12.89
CA LYS A 332 22.95 3.11 11.80
C LYS A 332 23.94 2.18 11.09
N LEU A 333 25.17 2.63 10.83
CA LEU A 333 26.25 1.79 10.26
C LEU A 333 26.59 0.61 11.17
N CYS A 334 26.57 0.79 12.49
CA CYS A 334 26.72 -0.30 13.46
C CYS A 334 25.42 -1.07 13.72
N LEU A 335 24.49 -1.08 12.75
CA LEU A 335 23.20 -1.78 12.83
C LEU A 335 22.37 -1.44 14.08
N GLY A 336 22.54 -0.26 14.68
CA GLY A 336 21.85 0.14 15.90
C GLY A 336 22.25 -0.61 17.17
N LEU A 337 23.33 -1.41 17.15
CA LEU A 337 23.79 -2.18 18.30
C LEU A 337 24.22 -1.28 19.48
N THR A 338 24.75 -0.11 19.18
CA THR A 338 25.20 0.91 20.13
C THR A 338 24.11 1.91 20.51
N ALA A 339 22.89 1.76 19.97
CA ALA A 339 21.78 2.66 20.28
C ALA A 339 21.31 2.47 21.73
N ASN A 340 20.89 3.58 22.36
CA ASN A 340 20.12 3.51 23.60
C ASN A 340 18.73 2.90 23.30
N ARG A 341 18.39 1.83 24.01
CA ARG A 341 17.23 0.97 23.73
C ARG A 341 16.32 0.83 24.96
N PRO A 342 15.70 1.92 25.45
CA PRO A 342 14.94 1.90 26.72
C PRO A 342 13.74 0.95 26.68
N ASN A 343 13.20 0.65 25.49
CA ASN A 343 12.03 -0.22 25.32
C ASN A 343 12.37 -1.69 25.04
N SER A 344 13.65 -2.04 24.91
CA SER A 344 14.07 -3.39 24.55
C SER A 344 14.06 -4.31 25.77
N LYS A 345 13.44 -5.48 25.63
CA LYS A 345 13.36 -6.50 26.70
C LYS A 345 14.33 -7.67 26.45
N GLY A 346 15.23 -7.53 25.48
CA GLY A 346 16.12 -8.58 24.98
C GLY A 346 15.53 -9.35 23.80
N PHE A 347 16.40 -9.91 22.95
CA PHE A 347 16.07 -10.52 21.66
C PHE A 347 14.84 -11.45 21.72
N ILE A 348 14.88 -12.46 22.61
CA ILE A 348 13.81 -13.46 22.72
C ILE A 348 12.49 -12.81 23.16
N LYS A 349 12.52 -11.89 24.13
CA LYS A 349 11.30 -11.24 24.64
C LYS A 349 10.70 -10.29 23.60
N ASN A 350 11.53 -9.61 22.83
CA ASN A 350 11.09 -8.75 21.73
C ASN A 350 10.34 -9.57 20.66
N TRP A 351 10.93 -10.69 20.23
CA TRP A 351 10.30 -11.60 19.27
C TRP A 351 9.02 -12.25 19.81
N LYS A 352 9.00 -12.68 21.09
CA LYS A 352 7.79 -13.20 21.74
C LYS A 352 6.65 -12.17 21.77
N ALA A 353 6.95 -10.89 21.99
CA ALA A 353 5.94 -9.82 21.99
C ALA A 353 5.26 -9.63 20.61
N VAL A 354 5.98 -9.93 19.53
CA VAL A 354 5.46 -9.84 18.15
C VAL A 354 4.74 -11.13 17.73
N LEU A 355 5.34 -12.29 17.98
CA LEU A 355 4.79 -13.60 17.57
C LEU A 355 3.56 -14.01 18.40
N CYS A 356 3.57 -13.74 19.70
CA CYS A 356 2.54 -14.17 20.65
C CYS A 356 1.72 -12.99 21.17
N TRP A 357 1.40 -11.99 20.33
CA TRP A 357 0.71 -10.77 20.76
C TRP A 357 -0.54 -11.04 21.61
N ASN A 358 -1.42 -11.96 21.20
CA ASN A 358 -2.66 -12.24 21.95
C ASN A 358 -2.38 -12.79 23.36
N ARG A 359 -1.36 -13.65 23.52
CA ARG A 359 -0.96 -14.16 24.84
C ARG A 359 -0.27 -13.09 25.67
N TYR A 360 0.54 -12.25 25.04
CA TYR A 360 1.21 -11.13 25.69
C TYR A 360 0.20 -10.07 26.17
N PHE A 361 -0.86 -9.86 25.40
CA PHE A 361 -1.98 -8.98 25.72
C PHE A 361 -2.81 -9.56 26.88
N SER A 362 -3.12 -10.86 26.87
CA SER A 362 -3.88 -11.49 27.97
C SER A 362 -3.05 -11.68 29.25
N SER A 363 -1.77 -12.08 29.15
CA SER A 363 -0.91 -12.36 30.31
C SER A 363 -0.58 -11.12 31.13
N SER A 364 -0.64 -9.95 30.49
CA SER A 364 -0.44 -8.67 31.15
C SER A 364 -1.69 -8.10 31.79
N PHE A 365 -2.86 -8.51 31.31
CA PHE A 365 -4.13 -8.29 31.98
C PHE A 365 -4.31 -9.25 33.17
N SER A 366 -3.80 -10.49 33.11
CA SER A 366 -3.93 -11.47 34.20
C SER A 366 -2.93 -11.29 35.37
N GLN A 367 -1.99 -10.35 35.25
CA GLN A 367 -1.11 -9.92 36.35
C GLN A 367 -1.63 -8.66 37.05
N MET A 368 -2.89 -8.27 36.78
CA MET A 368 -3.61 -7.17 37.45
C MET A 368 -4.64 -7.70 38.43
#